data_AF-A0A0F2CCD3-F1
#
_entry.id   AF-A0A0F2CCD3-F1
#
_cell.length_a   1.000
_cell.length_b   1.000
_cell.length_c   1.000
_cell.angle_alpha   90.00
_cell.angle_beta   90.00
_cell.angle_gamma   90.00
#
_symmetry.space_group_name_H-M   'P 1'
#
loop_
_entity.id
_entity.type
_entity.pdbx_description
1 polymer ?
#
loop_
_entity_poly.entity_id
_entity_poly.type
_entity_poly.pdbx_seq_one_letter_code
_entity_poly.pdbx_strand_id
1 'polypeptide(L)'
;MTALPPSVPDAPASVPRGGHELPARLAGTGAGAAAAPRTPRRKRTRFVLGFVGGAVVIAALAITQLSASIGYDSAADENADAVAAASTEKTQLQGTSTALKAVADSAGLILASENEAIVAPPEAEQSLADAVTDAQDTATAADDVITTEIVSAGEKPVWFWELFGASARLEQNTDDALELTDDLRAEANEVTGASDAVTENGVALLAAAGQATPAFEAAHISARNDAVIGLRDAAADVIATTIIDETAVSTYAALQTAAAQVVATENEELAEKAGPLMNARLEVEAFARELAPGVLLEFDWAPIVNGAGNNGSMGGYTTWWWDEPDRSVIQLSNSVAEQWPAERSRALVAHEVGHAISVKCEDMYDSSTQDSIEKWATGWAISMGFTDDANGVWAYGYPPQSYIDAAAGCR
;
A
#
# COMPACT_ATOMS: atom_id res chain seq x y z
N MET A 1 27.31 12.16 -38.77
CA MET A 1 27.52 13.62 -38.86
C MET A 1 28.21 14.04 -37.56
N THR A 2 29.54 14.02 -37.53
CA THR A 2 30.46 15.17 -37.67
C THR A 2 30.36 16.21 -36.54
N ALA A 3 31.44 16.25 -35.77
CA ALA A 3 31.80 17.18 -34.71
C ALA A 3 32.17 18.58 -35.23
N LEU A 4 32.19 19.58 -34.32
CA LEU A 4 33.29 20.54 -33.99
C LEU A 4 32.77 21.84 -33.33
N PRO A 5 33.61 22.65 -32.64
CA PRO A 5 33.37 23.11 -31.26
C PRO A 5 33.50 24.67 -31.10
N PRO A 6 34.15 25.25 -30.05
CA PRO A 6 33.60 26.33 -29.22
C PRO A 6 34.10 27.75 -29.59
N SER A 7 33.62 28.78 -28.87
CA SER A 7 34.16 30.15 -28.93
C SER A 7 34.11 30.85 -27.56
N VAL A 8 35.23 31.47 -27.20
CA VAL A 8 35.56 32.39 -26.09
C VAL A 8 36.33 33.56 -26.77
N PRO A 9 36.57 34.78 -26.23
CA PRO A 9 36.11 35.50 -25.02
C PRO A 9 35.50 36.89 -25.34
N ASP A 10 35.06 37.64 -24.32
CA ASP A 10 35.57 39.01 -24.07
C ASP A 10 35.21 39.54 -22.66
N ALA A 11 36.22 40.11 -22.00
CA ALA A 11 36.14 41.09 -20.92
C ALA A 11 36.71 42.43 -21.50
N PRO A 12 36.63 43.63 -20.88
CA PRO A 12 36.41 43.93 -19.46
C PRO A 12 35.58 45.22 -19.15
N ALA A 13 35.32 45.52 -17.87
CA ALA A 13 35.35 46.90 -17.35
C ALA A 13 35.38 46.94 -15.80
N SER A 14 36.32 47.71 -15.27
CA SER A 14 36.64 47.95 -13.87
C SER A 14 36.57 49.45 -13.56
N VAL A 15 35.92 49.90 -12.47
CA VAL A 15 36.16 51.22 -11.83
C VAL A 15 35.46 51.29 -10.44
N PRO A 16 35.78 52.22 -9.51
CA PRO A 16 37.07 52.77 -9.05
C PRO A 16 37.31 52.63 -7.51
N ARG A 17 38.59 52.63 -7.12
CA ARG A 17 39.08 52.98 -5.78
C ARG A 17 39.17 54.51 -5.64
N GLY A 18 38.55 55.07 -4.61
CA GLY A 18 38.73 56.47 -4.21
C GLY A 18 39.76 56.58 -3.07
N GLY A 19 40.93 57.12 -3.38
CA GLY A 19 41.91 57.61 -2.40
C GLY A 19 41.90 59.13 -2.38
N HIS A 20 42.03 59.72 -1.19
CA HIS A 20 42.41 61.12 -1.04
C HIS A 20 43.64 61.22 -0.14
N GLU A 21 44.72 61.67 -0.76
CA GLU A 21 46.01 62.03 -0.19
C GLU A 21 45.92 63.30 0.66
N LEU A 22 46.64 63.32 1.77
CA LEU A 22 46.95 64.53 2.55
C LEU A 22 48.26 65.13 2.05
N PRO A 23 48.37 66.45 1.84
CA PRO A 23 49.66 67.09 1.68
C PRO A 23 50.21 67.58 3.02
N ALA A 24 51.47 67.26 3.28
CA ALA A 24 52.33 67.96 4.21
C ALA A 24 53.17 69.00 3.45
N ARG A 25 53.33 70.22 4.01
CA ARG A 25 54.63 70.92 4.04
C ARG A 25 54.64 72.17 4.94
N LEU A 26 55.86 72.45 5.37
CA LEU A 26 56.35 73.24 6.48
C LEU A 26 56.59 74.74 6.18
N ALA A 27 56.51 75.53 7.26
CA ALA A 27 57.40 76.62 7.70
C ALA A 27 57.55 77.96 6.91
N GLY A 28 57.53 79.07 7.69
CA GLY A 28 58.28 80.30 7.36
C GLY A 28 57.74 81.63 7.94
N THR A 29 58.24 82.02 9.12
CA THR A 29 58.58 83.39 9.65
C THR A 29 58.14 84.67 8.88
N GLY A 30 57.75 85.81 9.46
CA GLY A 30 57.76 86.30 10.83
C GLY A 30 57.45 87.83 10.93
N ALA A 31 57.22 88.27 12.17
CA ALA A 31 57.45 89.61 12.76
C ALA A 31 56.48 90.82 12.52
N GLY A 32 56.07 91.44 13.65
CA GLY A 32 55.53 92.81 13.73
C GLY A 32 54.56 93.03 14.91
N ALA A 33 54.93 93.86 15.89
CA ALA A 33 54.36 94.00 17.23
C ALA A 33 53.10 94.89 17.37
N ALA A 34 52.30 94.66 18.42
CA ALA A 34 51.72 95.69 19.31
C ALA A 34 51.13 95.05 20.59
N ALA A 35 51.17 95.76 21.71
CA ALA A 35 51.06 95.24 23.08
C ALA A 35 49.73 95.55 23.82
N ALA A 36 49.48 94.71 24.84
CA ALA A 36 48.71 94.90 26.11
C ALA A 36 47.15 94.81 26.09
N PRO A 37 46.46 94.51 27.22
CA PRO A 37 46.92 94.14 28.57
C PRO A 37 46.39 92.79 29.13
N ARG A 38 47.02 92.34 30.22
CA ARG A 38 46.75 91.10 30.97
C ARG A 38 45.50 91.21 31.87
N THR A 39 44.62 90.21 31.81
CA THR A 39 43.52 89.97 32.77
C THR A 39 43.69 88.62 33.49
N PRO A 40 43.18 88.47 34.73
CA PRO A 40 43.72 87.52 35.71
C PRO A 40 43.25 86.08 35.50
N ARG A 41 44.19 85.13 35.56
CA ARG A 41 43.96 83.68 35.56
C ARG A 41 43.16 83.25 36.80
N ARG A 42 41.88 82.89 36.62
CA ARG A 42 41.10 82.11 37.58
C ARG A 42 41.12 80.61 37.23
N LYS A 43 41.18 79.78 38.28
CA LYS A 43 41.38 78.33 38.33
C LYS A 43 40.55 77.53 37.30
N ARG A 44 41.18 77.01 36.22
CA ARG A 44 40.56 76.17 35.16
C ARG A 44 40.75 74.65 35.35
N THR A 45 41.39 74.19 36.42
CA THR A 45 41.66 72.77 36.66
C THR A 45 40.42 71.93 37.01
N ARG A 46 39.29 72.54 37.38
CA ARG A 46 38.03 71.81 37.66
C ARG A 46 37.18 71.51 36.43
N PHE A 47 37.33 72.25 35.33
CA PHE A 47 36.58 72.00 34.09
C PHE A 47 37.20 70.91 33.21
N VAL A 48 38.53 70.77 33.23
CA VAL A 48 39.24 69.73 32.45
C VAL A 48 39.00 68.34 33.05
N LEU A 49 38.96 68.20 34.39
CA LEU A 49 38.58 66.93 35.03
C LEU A 49 37.12 66.53 34.74
N GLY A 50 36.20 67.51 34.66
CA GLY A 50 34.80 67.24 34.30
C GLY A 50 34.61 66.77 32.85
N PHE A 51 35.36 67.35 31.91
CA PHE A 51 35.33 66.93 30.50
C PHE A 51 35.93 65.54 30.28
N VAL A 52 37.05 65.23 30.94
CA VAL A 52 37.67 63.89 30.86
C VAL A 52 36.79 62.85 31.53
N GLY A 53 36.20 63.14 32.69
CA GLY A 53 35.22 62.25 33.34
C GLY A 53 33.98 62.00 32.48
N GLY A 54 33.43 63.04 31.85
CA GLY A 54 32.30 62.92 30.93
C GLY A 54 32.63 62.09 29.68
N ALA A 55 33.81 62.27 29.09
CA ALA A 55 34.26 61.50 27.93
C ALA A 55 34.43 60.00 28.26
N VAL A 56 34.93 59.67 29.46
CA VAL A 56 35.04 58.27 29.92
C VAL A 56 33.67 57.62 30.11
N VAL A 57 32.70 58.34 30.68
CA VAL A 57 31.32 57.83 30.85
C VAL A 57 30.65 57.61 29.48
N ILE A 58 30.79 58.56 28.55
CA ILE A 58 30.24 58.41 27.19
C ILE A 58 30.89 57.22 26.46
N ALA A 59 32.22 57.07 26.56
CA ALA A 59 32.93 55.94 25.97
C ALA A 59 32.47 54.60 26.59
N ALA A 60 32.31 54.54 27.91
CA ALA A 60 31.79 53.34 28.59
C ALA A 60 30.37 53.00 28.12
N LEU A 61 29.46 53.98 28.06
CA LEU A 61 28.10 53.80 27.57
C LEU A 61 28.07 53.35 26.09
N ALA A 62 28.92 53.93 25.24
CA ALA A 62 29.02 53.52 23.84
C ALA A 62 29.55 52.10 23.67
N ILE A 63 30.54 51.68 24.48
CA ILE A 63 31.03 50.31 24.51
C ILE A 63 29.93 49.35 25.00
N THR A 64 29.24 49.67 26.10
CA THR A 64 28.14 48.85 26.62
C THR A 64 27.00 48.72 25.62
N GLN A 65 26.64 49.81 24.93
CA GLN A 65 25.64 49.79 23.86
C GLN A 65 26.05 48.90 22.71
N LEU A 66 27.31 48.97 22.26
CA LEU A 66 27.84 48.12 21.19
C LEU A 66 27.83 46.65 21.60
N SER A 67 28.32 46.33 22.80
CA SER A 67 28.31 44.96 23.32
C SER A 67 26.90 44.40 23.48
N ALA A 68 25.96 45.18 24.00
CA ALA A 68 24.55 44.77 24.12
C ALA A 68 23.91 44.56 22.75
N SER A 69 24.23 45.39 21.76
CA SER A 69 23.74 45.22 20.38
C SER A 69 24.27 43.93 19.75
N ILE A 70 25.58 43.65 19.87
CA ILE A 70 26.19 42.43 19.32
C ILE A 70 25.62 41.19 20.00
N GLY A 71 25.45 41.21 21.33
CA GLY A 71 24.84 40.10 22.07
C GLY A 71 23.39 39.85 21.65
N TYR A 72 22.61 40.92 21.43
CA TYR A 72 21.27 40.80 20.86
C TYR A 72 21.29 40.20 19.46
N ASP A 73 22.17 40.66 18.57
CA ASP A 73 22.21 40.17 17.19
C ASP A 73 22.57 38.68 17.15
N SER A 74 23.54 38.23 17.97
CA SER A 74 23.85 36.80 18.12
C SER A 74 22.66 35.98 18.61
N ALA A 75 22.00 36.43 19.68
CA ALA A 75 20.83 35.73 20.23
C ALA A 75 19.64 35.74 19.24
N ALA A 76 19.49 36.79 18.44
CA ALA A 76 18.46 36.89 17.42
C ALA A 76 18.73 35.95 16.24
N ASP A 77 19.99 35.83 15.80
CA ASP A 77 20.40 34.87 14.77
C ASP A 77 20.20 33.42 15.24
N GLU A 78 20.63 33.10 16.47
CA GLU A 78 20.42 31.77 17.08
C GLU A 78 18.93 31.43 17.23
N ASN A 79 18.11 32.38 17.69
CA ASN A 79 16.65 32.20 17.76
C ASN A 79 16.06 32.01 16.36
N ALA A 80 16.52 32.74 15.34
CA ALA A 80 16.02 32.60 13.98
C ALA A 80 16.30 31.20 13.41
N ASP A 81 17.50 30.66 13.66
CA ASP A 81 17.87 29.31 13.26
C ASP A 81 17.02 28.25 13.97
N ALA A 82 16.79 28.39 15.28
CA ALA A 82 15.94 27.47 16.06
C ALA A 82 14.47 27.51 15.59
N VAL A 83 13.92 28.72 15.35
CA VAL A 83 12.57 28.91 14.79
C VAL A 83 12.44 28.26 13.41
N ALA A 84 13.45 28.39 12.56
CA ALA A 84 13.46 27.78 11.23
C ALA A 84 13.50 26.23 11.30
N ALA A 85 14.26 25.67 12.24
CA ALA A 85 14.30 24.23 12.50
C ALA A 85 12.94 23.72 12.97
N ALA A 86 12.35 24.33 14.02
CA ALA A 86 11.03 23.96 14.53
C ALA A 86 9.94 24.06 13.45
N SER A 87 9.97 25.09 12.60
CA SER A 87 9.01 25.26 11.50
C SER A 87 9.12 24.16 10.43
N THR A 88 10.35 23.69 10.17
CA THR A 88 10.62 22.60 9.22
C THR A 88 10.07 21.29 9.76
N GLU A 89 10.40 20.94 11.01
CA GLU A 89 9.90 19.71 11.66
C GLU A 89 8.37 19.73 11.80
N LYS A 90 7.78 20.89 12.09
CA LYS A 90 6.31 21.06 12.14
C LYS A 90 5.65 20.76 10.80
N THR A 91 6.22 21.22 9.69
CA THR A 91 5.72 20.92 8.34
C THR A 91 5.86 19.43 8.02
N GLN A 92 6.96 18.80 8.44
CA GLN A 92 7.18 17.37 8.25
C GLN A 92 6.19 16.51 9.07
N LEU A 93 5.97 16.87 10.35
CA LEU A 93 4.99 16.19 11.20
C LEU A 93 3.56 16.35 10.66
N GLN A 94 3.20 17.53 10.13
CA GLN A 94 1.91 17.75 9.47
C GLN A 94 1.69 16.80 8.28
N GLY A 95 2.71 16.65 7.43
CA GLY A 95 2.64 15.74 6.28
C GLY A 95 2.50 14.28 6.68
N THR A 96 3.28 13.83 7.66
CA THR A 96 3.24 12.45 8.16
C THR A 96 1.94 12.14 8.94
N SER A 97 1.45 13.06 9.77
CA SER A 97 0.15 12.92 10.45
C SER A 97 -1.02 12.85 9.45
N THR A 98 -0.97 13.64 8.36
CA THR A 98 -1.97 13.54 7.28
C THR A 98 -1.94 12.18 6.60
N ALA A 99 -0.75 11.62 6.34
CA ALA A 99 -0.60 10.29 5.77
C ALA A 99 -1.11 9.19 6.73
N LEU A 100 -0.79 9.29 8.02
CA LEU A 100 -1.30 8.37 9.05
C LEU A 100 -2.84 8.34 9.07
N LYS A 101 -3.49 9.51 9.06
CA LYS A 101 -4.95 9.62 9.01
C LYS A 101 -5.53 8.91 7.78
N ALA A 102 -4.93 9.10 6.61
CA ALA A 102 -5.39 8.44 5.38
C ALA A 102 -5.25 6.90 5.42
N VAL A 103 -4.16 6.39 6.00
CA VAL A 103 -3.95 4.94 6.20
C VAL A 103 -4.95 4.38 7.22
N ALA A 104 -5.16 5.08 8.34
CA ALA A 104 -6.13 4.70 9.37
C ALA A 104 -7.58 4.73 8.83
N ASP A 105 -7.93 5.72 8.00
CA ASP A 105 -9.24 5.80 7.35
C ASP A 105 -9.45 4.61 6.40
N SER A 106 -8.43 4.25 5.60
CA SER A 106 -8.49 3.10 4.69
C SER A 106 -8.65 1.78 5.46
N ALA A 107 -7.90 1.59 6.55
CA ALA A 107 -8.06 0.45 7.45
C ALA A 107 -9.46 0.43 8.10
N GLY A 108 -9.98 1.59 8.50
CA GLY A 108 -11.33 1.74 9.03
C GLY A 108 -12.41 1.32 8.03
N LEU A 109 -12.22 1.60 6.73
CA LEU A 109 -13.13 1.15 5.67
C LEU A 109 -13.09 -0.37 5.47
N ILE A 110 -11.92 -1.00 5.63
CA ILE A 110 -11.80 -2.48 5.60
C ILE A 110 -12.59 -3.08 6.77
N LEU A 111 -12.42 -2.55 7.98
CA LEU A 111 -13.15 -3.01 9.18
C LEU A 111 -14.67 -2.74 9.12
N ALA A 112 -15.08 -1.71 8.40
CA ALA A 112 -16.49 -1.36 8.23
C ALA A 112 -17.20 -2.20 7.14
N SER A 113 -16.51 -3.15 6.50
CA SER A 113 -17.09 -4.02 5.50
C SER A 113 -18.24 -4.85 6.08
N GLU A 114 -19.47 -4.55 5.66
CA GLU A 114 -20.65 -5.31 6.06
C GLU A 114 -20.87 -6.53 5.14
N ASN A 115 -21.45 -7.61 5.68
CA ASN A 115 -21.84 -8.81 4.93
C ASN A 115 -20.68 -9.59 4.30
N GLU A 116 -19.60 -9.76 5.07
CA GLU A 116 -18.47 -10.58 4.66
C GLU A 116 -18.90 -12.03 4.42
N ALA A 117 -18.61 -12.52 3.22
CA ALA A 117 -18.79 -13.93 2.88
C ALA A 117 -17.62 -14.76 3.42
N ILE A 118 -16.40 -14.23 3.37
CA ILE A 118 -15.22 -14.80 4.00
C ILE A 118 -14.88 -13.95 5.23
N VAL A 119 -15.16 -14.52 6.41
CA VAL A 119 -14.90 -13.86 7.70
C VAL A 119 -13.43 -14.02 8.06
N ALA A 120 -12.76 -12.92 8.36
CA ALA A 120 -11.38 -12.96 8.84
C ALA A 120 -11.32 -13.50 10.28
N PRO A 121 -10.16 -14.00 10.75
CA PRO A 121 -10.01 -14.40 12.14
C PRO A 121 -10.31 -13.22 13.08
N PRO A 122 -11.14 -13.37 14.13
CA PRO A 122 -11.51 -12.28 15.03
C PRO A 122 -10.30 -11.59 15.69
N GLU A 123 -9.22 -12.32 15.91
CA GLU A 123 -8.00 -11.78 16.47
C GLU A 123 -7.29 -10.80 15.51
N ALA A 124 -7.37 -11.04 14.19
CA ALA A 124 -6.79 -10.14 13.19
C ALA A 124 -7.62 -8.86 13.05
N GLU A 125 -8.95 -8.98 13.04
CA GLU A 125 -9.88 -7.84 13.06
C GLU A 125 -9.65 -6.95 14.29
N GLN A 126 -9.58 -7.57 15.48
CA GLN A 126 -9.35 -6.83 16.72
C GLN A 126 -7.99 -6.13 16.70
N SER A 127 -6.93 -6.80 16.23
CA SER A 127 -5.59 -6.20 16.17
C SER A 127 -5.53 -4.99 15.23
N LEU A 128 -6.22 -5.06 14.09
CA LEU A 128 -6.35 -3.90 13.19
C LEU A 128 -7.19 -2.77 13.82
N ALA A 129 -8.31 -3.11 14.49
CA ALA A 129 -9.16 -2.12 15.15
C ALA A 129 -8.43 -1.37 16.28
N ASP A 130 -7.62 -2.08 17.07
CA ASP A 130 -6.77 -1.49 18.10
C ASP A 130 -5.73 -0.56 17.45
N ALA A 131 -5.03 -1.01 16.40
CA ALA A 131 -4.05 -0.20 15.68
C ALA A 131 -4.66 1.08 15.06
N VAL A 132 -5.89 0.99 14.52
CA VAL A 132 -6.61 2.17 13.99
C VAL A 132 -6.96 3.16 15.11
N THR A 133 -7.38 2.66 16.27
CA THR A 133 -7.67 3.51 17.44
C THR A 133 -6.41 4.21 17.92
N ASP A 134 -5.31 3.46 18.08
CA ASP A 134 -4.02 4.02 18.48
C ASP A 134 -3.51 5.05 17.46
N ALA A 135 -3.67 4.80 16.16
CA ALA A 135 -3.32 5.75 15.11
C ALA A 135 -4.12 7.06 15.18
N GLN A 136 -5.41 7.00 15.53
CA GLN A 136 -6.24 8.19 15.69
C GLN A 136 -5.83 9.02 16.93
N ASP A 137 -5.49 8.35 18.03
CA ASP A 137 -4.99 8.98 19.24
C ASP A 137 -3.63 9.65 19.00
N THR A 138 -2.69 8.95 18.35
CA THR A 138 -1.37 9.50 17.96
C THR A 138 -1.52 10.67 16.98
N ALA A 139 -2.43 10.59 16.01
CA ALA A 139 -2.68 11.70 15.09
C ALA A 139 -3.22 12.95 15.81
N THR A 140 -4.00 12.77 16.89
CA THR A 140 -4.49 13.86 17.74
C THR A 140 -3.36 14.47 18.58
N ALA A 141 -2.51 13.64 19.18
CA ALA A 141 -1.32 14.11 19.91
C ALA A 141 -0.36 14.89 19.00
N ALA A 142 -0.15 14.42 17.77
CA ALA A 142 0.61 15.14 16.76
C ALA A 142 0.01 16.52 16.42
N ASP A 143 -1.32 16.60 16.25
CA ASP A 143 -2.00 17.88 16.02
C ASP A 143 -1.79 18.85 17.19
N ASP A 144 -1.84 18.36 18.43
CA ASP A 144 -1.60 19.19 19.63
C ASP A 144 -0.18 19.80 19.61
N VAL A 145 0.86 19.00 19.37
CA VAL A 145 2.25 19.50 19.27
C VAL A 145 2.40 20.46 18.09
N ILE A 146 1.82 20.13 16.93
CA ILE A 146 1.80 21.00 15.75
C ILE A 146 1.17 22.36 16.10
N THR A 147 0.13 22.44 16.91
CA THR A 147 -0.52 23.74 17.20
C THR A 147 0.30 24.66 18.12
N THR A 148 1.37 24.17 18.74
CA THR A 148 2.28 24.98 19.57
C THR A 148 2.84 26.18 18.80
N GLU A 149 2.77 27.36 19.43
CA GLU A 149 3.21 28.62 18.85
C GLU A 149 4.74 28.71 18.84
N ILE A 150 5.32 29.16 17.71
CA ILE A 150 6.74 29.43 17.59
C ILE A 150 6.96 30.94 17.74
N VAL A 151 7.62 31.37 18.81
CA VAL A 151 7.81 32.79 19.11
C VAL A 151 9.02 33.35 18.35
N SER A 152 8.77 34.27 17.42
CA SER A 152 9.83 34.95 16.66
C SER A 152 10.42 36.14 17.42
N ALA A 153 11.65 36.53 17.05
CA ALA A 153 12.25 37.78 17.51
C ALA A 153 11.35 38.98 17.15
N GLY A 154 11.04 39.80 18.17
CA GLY A 154 10.31 41.05 17.99
C GLY A 154 11.18 42.19 17.43
N GLU A 155 10.67 43.42 17.49
CA GLU A 155 11.44 44.60 17.10
C GLU A 155 12.65 44.80 18.04
N LYS A 156 13.83 45.04 17.46
CA LYS A 156 15.08 45.24 18.20
C LYS A 156 15.02 46.52 19.06
N PRO A 157 15.21 46.42 20.38
CA PRO A 157 15.25 47.61 21.23
C PRO A 157 16.44 48.52 20.95
N VAL A 158 16.31 49.81 21.28
CA VAL A 158 17.33 50.81 20.97
C VAL A 158 18.32 50.97 22.12
N TRP A 159 17.90 50.82 23.38
CA TRP A 159 18.74 51.11 24.55
C TRP A 159 19.40 49.86 25.15
N PHE A 160 20.66 49.98 25.59
CA PHE A 160 21.45 48.83 26.07
C PHE A 160 20.80 48.00 27.18
N TRP A 161 20.04 48.62 28.10
CA TRP A 161 19.36 47.89 29.18
C TRP A 161 18.16 47.08 28.66
N GLU A 162 17.46 47.57 27.64
CA GLU A 162 16.40 46.82 26.96
C GLU A 162 16.98 45.70 26.10
N LEU A 163 18.12 45.95 25.45
CA LEU A 163 18.84 44.96 24.65
C LEU A 163 19.24 43.76 25.50
N PHE A 164 19.81 43.94 26.69
CA PHE A 164 20.13 42.81 27.58
C PHE A 164 18.88 41.99 27.97
N GLY A 165 17.78 42.65 28.31
CA GLY A 165 16.53 41.97 28.64
C GLY A 165 15.84 41.32 27.44
N ALA A 166 16.09 41.80 26.23
CA ALA A 166 15.61 41.17 25.00
C ALA A 166 16.49 40.00 24.57
N SER A 167 17.82 40.09 24.72
CA SER A 167 18.75 38.97 24.52
C SER A 167 18.39 37.78 25.41
N ALA A 168 18.19 37.99 26.71
CA ALA A 168 17.81 36.92 27.63
C ALA A 168 16.46 36.26 27.29
N ARG A 169 15.51 37.03 26.73
CA ARG A 169 14.24 36.48 26.23
C ARG A 169 14.43 35.70 24.94
N LEU A 170 15.30 36.15 24.04
CA LEU A 170 15.64 35.40 22.84
C LEU A 170 16.35 34.10 23.17
N GLU A 171 17.26 34.09 24.14
CA GLU A 171 17.89 32.86 24.64
C GLU A 171 16.83 31.87 25.17
N GLN A 172 15.86 32.34 25.96
CA GLN A 172 14.75 31.50 26.42
C GLN A 172 13.89 31.00 25.25
N ASN A 173 13.53 31.86 24.30
CA ASN A 173 12.75 31.47 23.13
C ASN A 173 13.51 30.47 22.24
N THR A 174 14.84 30.58 22.15
CA THR A 174 15.70 29.59 21.48
C THR A 174 15.60 28.25 22.17
N ASP A 175 15.71 28.20 23.50
CA ASP A 175 15.57 26.97 24.29
C ASP A 175 14.18 26.34 24.07
N ASP A 176 13.11 27.15 24.15
CA ASP A 176 11.73 26.70 23.92
C ASP A 176 11.53 26.17 22.47
N ALA A 177 12.14 26.81 21.47
CA ALA A 177 12.06 26.36 20.08
C ALA A 177 12.85 25.06 19.83
N LEU A 178 13.97 24.86 20.53
CA LEU A 178 14.74 23.62 20.49
C LEU A 178 13.99 22.47 21.18
N GLU A 179 13.37 22.72 22.35
CA GLU A 179 12.50 21.74 23.02
C GLU A 179 11.33 21.32 22.11
N LEU A 180 10.66 22.28 21.49
CA LEU A 180 9.59 21.99 20.52
C LEU A 180 10.12 21.19 19.31
N THR A 181 11.34 21.45 18.84
CA THR A 181 11.95 20.69 17.75
C THR A 181 12.13 19.22 18.14
N ASP A 182 12.55 18.95 19.37
CA ASP A 182 12.72 17.59 19.89
C ASP A 182 11.37 16.89 20.09
N ASP A 183 10.35 17.60 20.61
CA ASP A 183 8.99 17.09 20.73
C ASP A 183 8.39 16.72 19.36
N LEU A 184 8.53 17.60 18.36
CA LEU A 184 8.07 17.36 17.00
C LEU A 184 8.71 16.10 16.38
N ARG A 185 10.00 15.86 16.65
CA ARG A 185 10.72 14.66 16.18
C ARG A 185 10.29 13.40 16.91
N ALA A 186 10.11 13.49 18.23
CA ALA A 186 9.59 12.37 19.02
C ALA A 186 8.23 11.94 18.49
N GLU A 187 7.34 12.90 18.30
CA GLU A 187 5.99 12.66 17.79
C GLU A 187 5.98 12.15 16.35
N ALA A 188 6.90 12.62 15.49
CA ALA A 188 7.05 12.08 14.14
C ALA A 188 7.42 10.58 14.13
N ASN A 189 8.20 10.13 15.12
CA ASN A 189 8.52 8.70 15.26
C ASN A 189 7.30 7.90 15.73
N GLU A 190 6.51 8.43 16.66
CA GLU A 190 5.26 7.81 17.12
C GLU A 190 4.25 7.69 15.96
N VAL A 191 4.06 8.77 15.18
CA VAL A 191 3.21 8.77 13.97
C VAL A 191 3.66 7.72 12.95
N THR A 192 4.97 7.58 12.75
CA THR A 192 5.53 6.56 11.84
C THR A 192 5.27 5.16 12.38
N GLY A 193 5.51 4.92 13.67
CA GLY A 193 5.25 3.63 14.31
C GLY A 193 3.78 3.22 14.28
N ALA A 194 2.86 4.16 14.48
CA ALA A 194 1.43 3.93 14.35
C ALA A 194 1.03 3.61 12.89
N SER A 195 1.61 4.30 11.92
CA SER A 195 1.37 4.02 10.49
C SER A 195 1.83 2.62 10.09
N ASP A 196 3.01 2.22 10.57
CA ASP A 196 3.57 0.89 10.35
C ASP A 196 2.68 -0.18 11.00
N ALA A 197 2.21 0.06 12.23
CA ALA A 197 1.31 -0.86 12.93
C ALA A 197 -0.04 -1.05 12.20
N VAL A 198 -0.67 0.02 11.71
CA VAL A 198 -1.91 -0.08 10.92
C VAL A 198 -1.65 -0.87 9.63
N THR A 199 -0.52 -0.61 8.96
CA THR A 199 -0.17 -1.29 7.72
C THR A 199 0.09 -2.79 7.96
N GLU A 200 0.89 -3.13 8.96
CA GLU A 200 1.22 -4.52 9.31
C GLU A 200 -0.03 -5.32 9.68
N ASN A 201 -0.87 -4.78 10.57
CA ASN A 201 -2.10 -5.46 10.98
C ASN A 201 -3.12 -5.54 9.86
N GLY A 202 -3.22 -4.51 9.01
CA GLY A 202 -4.12 -4.51 7.85
C GLY A 202 -3.70 -5.57 6.83
N VAL A 203 -2.41 -5.63 6.49
CA VAL A 203 -1.87 -6.64 5.56
C VAL A 203 -2.05 -8.05 6.14
N ALA A 204 -1.86 -8.23 7.45
CA ALA A 204 -2.10 -9.51 8.12
C ALA A 204 -3.56 -9.96 8.02
N LEU A 205 -4.52 -9.04 8.24
CA LEU A 205 -5.95 -9.32 8.08
C LEU A 205 -6.28 -9.74 6.64
N LEU A 206 -5.82 -8.97 5.66
CA LEU A 206 -6.01 -9.26 4.24
C LEU A 206 -5.45 -10.65 3.89
N ALA A 207 -4.20 -10.92 4.28
CA ALA A 207 -3.58 -12.22 4.05
C ALA A 207 -4.37 -13.37 4.70
N ALA A 208 -4.89 -13.17 5.92
CA ALA A 208 -5.70 -14.17 6.61
C ALA A 208 -7.03 -14.44 5.88
N ALA A 209 -7.72 -13.40 5.40
CA ALA A 209 -8.93 -13.55 4.59
C ALA A 209 -8.64 -14.30 3.28
N GLY A 210 -7.58 -13.92 2.57
CA GLY A 210 -7.14 -14.62 1.36
C GLY A 210 -6.81 -16.10 1.62
N GLN A 211 -6.13 -16.41 2.72
CA GLN A 211 -5.79 -17.78 3.12
C GLN A 211 -7.00 -18.63 3.57
N ALA A 212 -8.12 -18.01 3.94
CA ALA A 212 -9.37 -18.73 4.24
C ALA A 212 -10.11 -19.21 2.98
N THR A 213 -9.78 -18.66 1.81
CA THR A 213 -10.42 -18.95 0.53
C THR A 213 -10.48 -20.43 0.16
N PRO A 214 -9.42 -21.26 0.30
CA PRO A 214 -9.50 -22.68 -0.05
C PRO A 214 -10.50 -23.47 0.80
N ALA A 215 -10.65 -23.12 2.08
CA ALA A 215 -11.65 -23.76 2.95
C ALA A 215 -13.07 -23.32 2.59
N PHE A 216 -13.23 -22.06 2.19
CA PHE A 216 -14.48 -21.53 1.67
C PHE A 216 -14.87 -22.23 0.36
N GLU A 217 -13.97 -22.31 -0.63
CA GLU A 217 -14.18 -23.03 -1.88
C GLU A 217 -14.60 -24.49 -1.64
N ALA A 218 -13.92 -25.19 -0.72
CA ALA A 218 -14.25 -26.57 -0.38
C ALA A 218 -15.66 -26.74 0.23
N ALA A 219 -16.20 -25.69 0.87
CA ALA A 219 -17.57 -25.69 1.39
C ALA A 219 -18.63 -25.41 0.30
N HIS A 220 -18.23 -24.90 -0.86
CA HIS A 220 -19.10 -24.45 -1.95
C HIS A 220 -18.87 -25.24 -3.25
N ILE A 221 -18.81 -26.57 -3.14
CA ILE A 221 -18.35 -27.47 -4.22
C ILE A 221 -19.24 -27.47 -5.48
N SER A 222 -20.47 -26.99 -5.36
CA SER A 222 -21.42 -26.89 -6.47
C SER A 222 -21.43 -25.52 -7.16
N ALA A 223 -20.57 -24.58 -6.77
CA ALA A 223 -20.41 -23.30 -7.44
C ALA A 223 -19.88 -23.46 -8.88
N ARG A 224 -20.18 -22.48 -9.75
CA ARG A 224 -19.71 -22.47 -11.14
C ARG A 224 -18.22 -22.19 -11.23
N ASN A 225 -17.57 -22.72 -12.26
CA ASN A 225 -16.12 -22.63 -12.45
C ASN A 225 -15.64 -21.17 -12.50
N ASP A 226 -16.31 -20.31 -13.26
CA ASP A 226 -15.91 -18.88 -13.40
C ASP A 226 -15.95 -18.12 -12.07
N ALA A 227 -16.92 -18.45 -11.19
CA ALA A 227 -17.02 -17.83 -9.87
C ALA A 227 -15.88 -18.30 -8.95
N VAL A 228 -15.53 -19.59 -8.98
CA VAL A 228 -14.39 -20.15 -8.23
C VAL A 228 -13.07 -19.56 -8.72
N ILE A 229 -12.90 -19.38 -10.03
CA ILE A 229 -11.71 -18.75 -10.61
C ILE A 229 -11.60 -17.30 -10.15
N GLY A 230 -12.67 -16.51 -10.29
CA GLY A 230 -12.69 -15.13 -9.82
C GLY A 230 -12.41 -14.99 -8.32
N LEU A 231 -12.86 -15.96 -7.51
CA LEU A 231 -12.54 -16.03 -6.09
C LEU A 231 -11.04 -16.28 -5.84
N ARG A 232 -10.43 -17.24 -6.55
CA ARG A 232 -9.00 -17.55 -6.42
C ARG A 232 -8.12 -16.37 -6.84
N ASP A 233 -8.47 -15.70 -7.93
CA ASP A 233 -7.76 -14.50 -8.41
C ASP A 233 -7.84 -13.37 -7.37
N ALA A 234 -9.06 -13.07 -6.87
CA ALA A 234 -9.23 -12.04 -5.84
C ALA A 234 -8.48 -12.38 -4.54
N ALA A 235 -8.42 -13.66 -4.15
CA ALA A 235 -7.65 -14.10 -2.99
C ALA A 235 -6.15 -13.91 -3.20
N ALA A 236 -5.64 -14.17 -4.41
CA ALA A 236 -4.23 -13.92 -4.75
C ALA A 236 -3.90 -12.43 -4.69
N ASP A 237 -4.78 -11.55 -5.18
CA ASP A 237 -4.61 -10.10 -5.13
C ASP A 237 -4.59 -9.56 -3.68
N VAL A 238 -5.50 -10.06 -2.82
CA VAL A 238 -5.51 -9.71 -1.40
C VAL A 238 -4.23 -10.18 -0.71
N ILE A 239 -3.74 -11.40 -0.99
CA ILE A 239 -2.48 -11.93 -0.42
C ILE A 239 -1.26 -11.13 -0.91
N ALA A 240 -1.29 -10.61 -2.14
CA ALA A 240 -0.22 -9.81 -2.72
C ALA A 240 -0.19 -8.36 -2.20
N THR A 241 -1.22 -7.92 -1.46
CA THR A 241 -1.31 -6.56 -0.92
C THR A 241 -0.27 -6.36 0.18
N THR A 242 0.50 -5.27 0.09
CA THR A 242 1.63 -4.98 1.01
C THR A 242 1.54 -3.61 1.69
N ILE A 243 0.55 -2.80 1.30
CA ILE A 243 0.28 -1.48 1.87
C ILE A 243 -1.21 -1.33 2.10
N ILE A 244 -1.61 -0.44 3.01
CA ILE A 244 -3.02 -0.14 3.29
C ILE A 244 -3.35 1.26 2.76
N ASP A 245 -4.12 1.27 1.67
CA ASP A 245 -4.60 2.46 0.97
C ASP A 245 -5.98 2.20 0.34
N GLU A 246 -6.47 3.13 -0.48
CA GLU A 246 -7.74 2.97 -1.21
C GLU A 246 -7.77 1.74 -2.13
N THR A 247 -6.61 1.34 -2.67
CA THR A 247 -6.50 0.13 -3.49
C THR A 247 -6.73 -1.10 -2.63
N ALA A 248 -6.09 -1.19 -1.46
CA ALA A 248 -6.29 -2.29 -0.51
C ALA A 248 -7.77 -2.46 -0.11
N VAL A 249 -8.48 -1.35 0.12
CA VAL A 249 -9.94 -1.36 0.38
C VAL A 249 -10.69 -1.99 -0.79
N SER A 250 -10.39 -1.58 -2.03
CA SER A 250 -11.04 -2.11 -3.23
C SER A 250 -10.72 -3.60 -3.47
N THR A 251 -9.49 -4.02 -3.18
CA THR A 251 -9.05 -5.41 -3.32
C THR A 251 -9.77 -6.30 -2.31
N TYR A 252 -9.91 -5.87 -1.05
CA TYR A 252 -10.69 -6.60 -0.05
C TYR A 252 -12.16 -6.72 -0.43
N ALA A 253 -12.78 -5.62 -0.88
CA ALA A 253 -14.17 -5.63 -1.35
C ALA A 253 -14.37 -6.56 -2.57
N ALA A 254 -13.37 -6.65 -3.46
CA ALA A 254 -13.40 -7.57 -4.60
C ALA A 254 -13.38 -9.04 -4.15
N LEU A 255 -12.57 -9.39 -3.14
CA LEU A 255 -12.57 -10.73 -2.53
C LEU A 255 -13.96 -11.08 -1.96
N GLN A 256 -14.55 -10.19 -1.17
CA GLN A 256 -15.87 -10.42 -0.58
C GLN A 256 -16.96 -10.54 -1.67
N THR A 257 -16.87 -9.74 -2.72
CA THR A 257 -17.78 -9.83 -3.88
C THR A 257 -17.64 -11.16 -4.61
N ALA A 258 -16.41 -11.62 -4.85
CA ALA A 258 -16.15 -12.89 -5.51
C ALA A 258 -16.67 -14.08 -4.69
N ALA A 259 -16.45 -14.04 -3.36
CA ALA A 259 -17.00 -15.04 -2.44
C ALA A 259 -18.54 -15.04 -2.45
N ALA A 260 -19.18 -13.87 -2.49
CA ALA A 260 -20.63 -13.79 -2.64
C ALA A 260 -21.14 -14.37 -3.98
N GLN A 261 -20.37 -14.22 -5.07
CA GLN A 261 -20.71 -14.84 -6.36
C GLN A 261 -20.59 -16.36 -6.34
N VAL A 262 -19.61 -16.91 -5.62
CA VAL A 262 -19.50 -18.36 -5.39
C VAL A 262 -20.76 -18.89 -4.69
N VAL A 263 -21.21 -18.23 -3.62
CA VAL A 263 -22.45 -18.60 -2.93
C VAL A 263 -23.69 -18.44 -3.83
N ALA A 264 -23.76 -17.35 -4.60
CA ALA A 264 -24.89 -17.11 -5.49
C ALA A 264 -25.00 -18.18 -6.58
N THR A 265 -23.89 -18.50 -7.25
CA THR A 265 -23.86 -19.51 -8.30
C THR A 265 -24.09 -20.92 -7.75
N GLU A 266 -23.56 -21.27 -6.57
CA GLU A 266 -23.91 -22.53 -5.93
C GLU A 266 -25.41 -22.66 -5.68
N ASN A 267 -26.06 -21.59 -5.19
CA ASN A 267 -27.50 -21.63 -4.95
C ASN A 267 -28.30 -21.80 -6.24
N GLU A 268 -27.88 -21.17 -7.35
CA GLU A 268 -28.47 -21.40 -8.68
C GLU A 268 -28.33 -22.86 -9.10
N GLU A 269 -27.13 -23.41 -8.96
CA GLU A 269 -26.78 -24.78 -9.33
C GLU A 269 -27.57 -25.81 -8.50
N LEU A 270 -27.72 -25.59 -7.19
CA LEU A 270 -28.53 -26.43 -6.31
C LEU A 270 -30.03 -26.31 -6.63
N ALA A 271 -30.49 -25.12 -7.02
CA ALA A 271 -31.88 -24.91 -7.43
C ALA A 271 -32.21 -25.64 -8.73
N GLU A 272 -31.29 -25.66 -9.70
CA GLU A 272 -31.44 -26.46 -10.94
C GLU A 272 -31.46 -27.97 -10.63
N LYS A 273 -30.61 -28.40 -9.69
CA LYS A 273 -30.52 -29.80 -9.27
C LYS A 273 -31.73 -30.29 -8.47
N ALA A 274 -32.56 -29.37 -7.96
CA ALA A 274 -33.69 -29.67 -7.10
C ALA A 274 -34.72 -30.64 -7.72
N GLY A 275 -35.44 -31.36 -6.86
CA GLY A 275 -36.48 -32.32 -7.23
C GLY A 275 -36.12 -33.76 -6.86
N PRO A 276 -36.87 -34.76 -7.38
CA PRO A 276 -36.73 -36.16 -6.96
C PRO A 276 -35.36 -36.78 -7.23
N LEU A 277 -34.58 -36.22 -8.16
CA LEU A 277 -33.26 -36.73 -8.56
C LEU A 277 -32.10 -36.04 -7.86
N MET A 278 -32.34 -35.03 -7.01
CA MET A 278 -31.29 -34.20 -6.42
C MET A 278 -30.18 -35.01 -5.75
N ASN A 279 -30.54 -35.96 -4.87
CA ASN A 279 -29.53 -36.77 -4.16
C ASN A 279 -28.68 -37.61 -5.13
N ALA A 280 -29.30 -38.22 -6.14
CA ALA A 280 -28.58 -39.02 -7.12
C ALA A 280 -27.64 -38.14 -7.98
N ARG A 281 -28.07 -36.92 -8.34
CA ARG A 281 -27.20 -35.95 -9.03
C ARG A 281 -25.98 -35.60 -8.18
N LEU A 282 -26.16 -35.26 -6.91
CA LEU A 282 -25.04 -34.95 -6.00
C LEU A 282 -24.07 -36.13 -5.83
N GLU A 283 -24.58 -37.37 -5.75
CA GLU A 283 -23.73 -38.57 -5.70
C GLU A 283 -22.94 -38.78 -7.01
N VAL A 284 -23.57 -38.55 -8.17
CA VAL A 284 -22.91 -38.63 -9.48
C VAL A 284 -21.77 -37.62 -9.58
N GLU A 285 -22.02 -36.38 -9.19
CA GLU A 285 -21.03 -35.31 -9.27
C GLU A 285 -19.89 -35.49 -8.27
N ALA A 286 -20.18 -36.01 -7.06
CA ALA A 286 -19.14 -36.39 -6.10
C ALA A 286 -18.25 -37.50 -6.66
N PHE A 287 -18.86 -38.55 -7.23
CA PHE A 287 -18.12 -39.61 -7.91
C PHE A 287 -17.28 -39.08 -9.07
N ALA A 288 -17.80 -38.18 -9.89
CA ALA A 288 -17.03 -37.58 -10.99
C ALA A 288 -15.80 -36.80 -10.49
N ARG A 289 -15.92 -36.03 -9.40
CA ARG A 289 -14.80 -35.30 -8.78
C ARG A 289 -13.75 -36.24 -8.18
N GLU A 290 -14.14 -37.39 -7.63
CA GLU A 290 -13.17 -38.42 -7.18
C GLU A 290 -12.32 -38.96 -8.33
N LEU A 291 -12.89 -39.03 -9.54
CA LEU A 291 -12.17 -39.53 -10.72
C LEU A 291 -11.22 -38.48 -11.31
N ALA A 292 -11.48 -37.17 -11.18
CA ALA A 292 -10.62 -36.12 -11.75
C ALA A 292 -10.05 -35.16 -10.69
N PRO A 293 -9.09 -35.61 -9.87
CA PRO A 293 -8.48 -34.76 -8.85
C PRO A 293 -7.72 -33.58 -9.47
N GLY A 294 -8.06 -32.37 -9.00
CA GLY A 294 -7.42 -31.12 -9.42
C GLY A 294 -8.00 -30.48 -10.67
N VAL A 295 -9.09 -31.01 -11.23
CA VAL A 295 -9.85 -30.33 -12.30
C VAL A 295 -11.09 -29.69 -11.68
N LEU A 296 -11.35 -28.42 -12.01
CA LEU A 296 -12.61 -27.76 -11.64
C LEU A 296 -13.74 -28.32 -12.51
N LEU A 297 -14.70 -28.98 -11.88
CA LEU A 297 -15.84 -29.61 -12.55
C LEU A 297 -17.16 -28.91 -12.21
N GLU A 298 -17.82 -28.44 -13.25
CA GLU A 298 -19.19 -27.92 -13.24
C GLU A 298 -20.14 -28.90 -13.93
N PHE A 299 -21.41 -28.93 -13.52
CA PHE A 299 -22.37 -29.92 -13.99
C PHE A 299 -23.73 -29.34 -14.36
N ASP A 300 -24.16 -29.65 -15.59
CA ASP A 300 -25.49 -29.33 -16.11
C ASP A 300 -26.35 -30.58 -16.23
N TRP A 301 -27.66 -30.43 -16.02
CA TRP A 301 -28.61 -31.55 -16.08
C TRP A 301 -29.77 -31.29 -17.02
N ALA A 302 -29.90 -32.10 -18.07
CA ALA A 302 -30.97 -31.97 -19.06
C ALA A 302 -31.74 -33.29 -19.23
N PRO A 303 -33.01 -33.26 -19.68
CA PRO A 303 -33.72 -34.51 -20.01
C PRO A 303 -33.02 -35.32 -21.11
N ILE A 304 -32.42 -34.64 -22.08
CA ILE A 304 -31.75 -35.24 -23.24
C ILE A 304 -30.42 -34.53 -23.49
N VAL A 305 -29.35 -35.30 -23.64
CA VAL A 305 -28.00 -34.83 -23.98
C VAL A 305 -27.50 -35.66 -25.15
N ASN A 306 -26.96 -35.01 -26.19
CA ASN A 306 -26.53 -35.66 -27.43
C ASN A 306 -27.56 -36.64 -28.04
N GLY A 307 -28.86 -36.31 -27.89
CA GLY A 307 -29.96 -37.14 -28.39
C GLY A 307 -30.32 -38.36 -27.54
N ALA A 308 -29.65 -38.59 -26.40
CA ALA A 308 -29.90 -39.69 -25.48
C ALA A 308 -30.44 -39.21 -24.12
N GLY A 309 -31.28 -40.03 -23.46
CA GLY A 309 -31.94 -39.73 -22.18
C GLY A 309 -33.39 -40.23 -22.07
N ASN A 310 -33.98 -40.72 -23.17
CA ASN A 310 -35.30 -41.36 -23.21
C ASN A 310 -35.20 -42.87 -23.36
N ASN A 311 -36.26 -43.61 -23.00
CA ASN A 311 -36.39 -45.06 -23.18
C ASN A 311 -35.21 -45.88 -22.58
N GLY A 312 -34.61 -45.39 -21.50
CA GLY A 312 -33.48 -46.05 -20.83
C GLY A 312 -32.11 -45.84 -21.49
N SER A 313 -32.02 -45.01 -22.53
CA SER A 313 -30.74 -44.46 -23.02
C SER A 313 -30.22 -43.37 -22.08
N MET A 314 -28.90 -43.18 -22.04
CA MET A 314 -28.24 -42.12 -21.28
C MET A 314 -27.28 -41.36 -22.19
N GLY A 315 -27.21 -40.05 -22.02
CA GLY A 315 -26.27 -39.18 -22.72
C GLY A 315 -25.42 -38.37 -21.75
N GLY A 316 -24.19 -38.11 -22.19
CA GLY A 316 -23.25 -37.18 -21.59
C GLY A 316 -22.63 -36.30 -22.67
N TYR A 317 -22.11 -35.15 -22.24
CA TYR A 317 -21.31 -34.27 -23.06
C TYR A 317 -20.38 -33.46 -22.17
N THR A 318 -19.10 -33.42 -22.50
CA THR A 318 -18.10 -32.68 -21.74
C THR A 318 -17.47 -31.59 -22.60
N THR A 319 -17.40 -30.38 -22.05
CA THR A 319 -16.62 -29.28 -22.61
C THR A 319 -15.45 -29.00 -21.66
N TRP A 320 -14.24 -28.84 -22.20
CA TRP A 320 -13.03 -28.61 -21.42
C TRP A 320 -12.20 -27.47 -22.02
N TRP A 321 -11.35 -26.87 -21.20
CA TRP A 321 -10.46 -25.79 -21.60
C TRP A 321 -9.05 -26.07 -21.07
N TRP A 322 -8.04 -25.87 -21.92
CA TRP A 322 -6.61 -26.03 -21.59
C TRP A 322 -5.99 -24.74 -21.02
N ASP A 323 -6.79 -23.92 -20.36
CA ASP A 323 -6.31 -22.73 -19.67
C ASP A 323 -6.14 -22.99 -18.17
N GLU A 324 -5.53 -22.03 -17.47
CA GLU A 324 -5.32 -22.11 -16.02
C GLU A 324 -6.44 -21.35 -15.28
N PRO A 325 -7.10 -21.94 -14.29
CA PRO A 325 -6.98 -23.33 -13.86
C PRO A 325 -7.71 -24.32 -14.77
N ASP A 326 -7.19 -25.55 -14.79
CA ASP A 326 -7.79 -26.72 -15.44
C ASP A 326 -9.29 -26.85 -15.10
N ARG A 327 -10.17 -26.64 -16.09
CA ARG A 327 -11.62 -26.65 -15.87
C ARG A 327 -12.40 -27.39 -16.96
N SER A 328 -13.57 -27.89 -16.57
CA SER A 328 -14.51 -28.57 -17.48
C SER A 328 -15.96 -28.44 -17.00
N VAL A 329 -16.87 -28.52 -17.96
CA VAL A 329 -18.32 -28.61 -17.73
C VAL A 329 -18.79 -29.96 -18.26
N ILE A 330 -19.45 -30.75 -17.41
CA ILE A 330 -20.03 -32.05 -17.77
C ILE A 330 -21.55 -31.92 -17.76
N GLN A 331 -22.17 -32.04 -18.92
CA GLN A 331 -23.62 -32.12 -19.06
C GLN A 331 -24.08 -33.58 -19.07
N LEU A 332 -25.03 -33.92 -18.20
CA LEU A 332 -25.57 -35.28 -18.08
C LEU A 332 -27.08 -35.31 -18.28
N SER A 333 -27.55 -36.37 -18.94
CA SER A 333 -28.98 -36.59 -19.07
C SER A 333 -29.60 -37.01 -17.72
N ASN A 334 -30.84 -36.61 -17.42
CA ASN A 334 -31.56 -36.98 -16.19
C ASN A 334 -31.62 -38.49 -15.96
N SER A 335 -31.67 -39.26 -17.05
CA SER A 335 -31.67 -40.72 -17.02
C SER A 335 -30.42 -41.34 -16.35
N VAL A 336 -29.29 -40.62 -16.31
CA VAL A 336 -28.09 -41.03 -15.56
C VAL A 336 -28.40 -41.06 -14.06
N ALA A 337 -29.03 -40.00 -13.54
CA ALA A 337 -29.43 -39.92 -12.14
C ALA A 337 -30.59 -40.88 -11.80
N GLU A 338 -31.54 -41.08 -12.72
CA GLU A 338 -32.65 -42.04 -12.53
C GLU A 338 -32.19 -43.48 -12.34
N GLN A 339 -31.03 -43.83 -12.92
CA GLN A 339 -30.50 -45.19 -12.94
C GLN A 339 -29.31 -45.37 -12.01
N TRP A 340 -28.90 -44.31 -11.32
CA TRP A 340 -27.78 -44.35 -10.40
C TRP A 340 -28.04 -45.32 -9.24
N PRO A 341 -27.04 -46.13 -8.79
CA PRO A 341 -25.65 -46.23 -9.25
C PRO A 341 -25.38 -47.44 -10.17
N ALA A 342 -26.22 -47.70 -11.17
CA ALA A 342 -26.01 -48.83 -12.10
C ALA A 342 -24.63 -48.77 -12.79
N GLU A 343 -24.04 -49.93 -13.08
CA GLU A 343 -22.71 -50.04 -13.71
C GLU A 343 -22.61 -49.20 -14.99
N ARG A 344 -23.63 -49.26 -15.85
CA ARG A 344 -23.73 -48.44 -17.05
C ARG A 344 -23.69 -46.93 -16.80
N SER A 345 -24.32 -46.44 -15.72
CA SER A 345 -24.35 -45.02 -15.37
C SER A 345 -22.99 -44.56 -14.87
N ARG A 346 -22.34 -45.38 -14.02
CA ARG A 346 -20.97 -45.12 -13.54
C ARG A 346 -19.94 -45.14 -14.68
N ALA A 347 -20.10 -46.08 -15.61
CA ALA A 347 -19.24 -46.20 -16.78
C ALA A 347 -19.34 -44.99 -17.73
N LEU A 348 -20.57 -44.52 -17.99
CA LEU A 348 -20.77 -43.29 -18.76
C LEU A 348 -20.17 -42.07 -18.05
N VAL A 349 -20.41 -41.89 -16.75
CA VAL A 349 -19.83 -40.77 -15.99
C VAL A 349 -18.30 -40.82 -16.02
N ALA A 350 -17.71 -42.01 -15.88
CA ALA A 350 -16.26 -42.17 -15.99
C ALA A 350 -15.73 -41.82 -17.40
N HIS A 351 -16.49 -42.10 -18.45
CA HIS A 351 -16.15 -41.67 -19.82
C HIS A 351 -16.13 -40.14 -19.93
N GLU A 352 -17.19 -39.47 -19.47
CA GLU A 352 -17.25 -37.99 -19.48
C GLU A 352 -16.12 -37.35 -18.66
N VAL A 353 -15.79 -37.93 -17.50
CA VAL A 353 -14.62 -37.49 -16.73
C VAL A 353 -13.30 -37.72 -17.49
N GLY A 354 -13.24 -38.73 -18.35
CA GLY A 354 -12.09 -38.96 -19.22
C GLY A 354 -11.83 -37.80 -20.19
N HIS A 355 -12.88 -37.14 -20.70
CA HIS A 355 -12.75 -35.89 -21.44
C HIS A 355 -12.24 -34.78 -20.54
N ALA A 356 -12.82 -34.62 -19.35
CA ALA A 356 -12.46 -33.56 -18.42
C ALA A 356 -11.01 -33.63 -17.95
N ILE A 357 -10.52 -34.81 -17.55
CA ILE A 357 -9.14 -34.99 -17.05
C ILE A 357 -8.07 -34.81 -18.13
N SER A 358 -8.48 -34.83 -19.40
CA SER A 358 -7.57 -34.64 -20.52
C SER A 358 -6.86 -33.29 -20.48
N VAL A 359 -7.43 -32.28 -19.78
CA VAL A 359 -6.79 -30.97 -19.59
C VAL A 359 -5.42 -31.06 -18.92
N LYS A 360 -5.24 -32.02 -18.00
CA LYS A 360 -3.97 -32.26 -17.29
C LYS A 360 -2.96 -33.10 -18.08
N CYS A 361 -3.40 -33.67 -19.19
CA CYS A 361 -2.71 -34.77 -19.88
C CYS A 361 -2.70 -34.57 -21.40
N GLU A 362 -2.79 -33.32 -21.85
CA GLU A 362 -2.87 -32.94 -23.27
C GLU A 362 -1.75 -33.60 -24.10
N ASP A 363 -0.51 -33.59 -23.61
CA ASP A 363 0.66 -34.14 -24.30
C ASP A 363 0.71 -35.68 -24.35
N MET A 364 -0.22 -36.38 -23.70
CA MET A 364 -0.20 -37.84 -23.59
C MET A 364 -0.93 -38.56 -24.72
N TYR A 365 -1.73 -37.84 -25.52
CA TYR A 365 -2.50 -38.40 -26.62
C TYR A 365 -2.69 -37.41 -27.78
N ASP A 366 -3.23 -37.88 -28.90
CA ASP A 366 -3.57 -37.01 -30.02
C ASP A 366 -4.96 -36.38 -29.81
N SER A 367 -5.01 -35.12 -29.39
CA SER A 367 -6.28 -34.40 -29.20
C SER A 367 -6.82 -33.74 -30.48
N SER A 368 -6.23 -34.00 -31.66
CA SER A 368 -6.56 -33.26 -32.90
C SER A 368 -7.84 -33.75 -33.62
N THR A 369 -8.39 -34.90 -33.23
CA THR A 369 -9.58 -35.47 -33.86
C THR A 369 -10.59 -35.97 -32.84
N GLN A 370 -11.88 -35.91 -33.17
CA GLN A 370 -12.95 -36.44 -32.32
C GLN A 370 -12.72 -37.92 -32.00
N ASP A 371 -12.31 -38.73 -32.99
CA ASP A 371 -12.09 -40.16 -32.78
C ASP A 371 -10.98 -40.44 -31.76
N SER A 372 -9.88 -39.69 -31.80
CA SER A 372 -8.80 -39.82 -30.82
C SER A 372 -9.23 -39.35 -29.42
N ILE A 373 -10.02 -38.26 -29.33
CA ILE A 373 -10.61 -37.75 -28.08
C ILE A 373 -11.55 -38.78 -27.44
N GLU A 374 -12.47 -39.38 -28.21
CA GLU A 374 -13.38 -40.41 -27.69
C GLU A 374 -12.65 -41.68 -27.26
N LYS A 375 -11.56 -42.05 -27.96
CA LYS A 375 -10.69 -43.17 -27.57
C LYS A 375 -9.95 -42.89 -26.28
N TRP A 376 -9.52 -41.65 -26.05
CA TRP A 376 -8.93 -41.23 -24.78
C TRP A 376 -9.93 -41.39 -23.63
N ALA A 377 -11.11 -40.78 -23.74
CA ALA A 377 -12.14 -40.86 -22.70
C ALA A 377 -12.57 -42.30 -22.39
N THR A 378 -12.73 -43.13 -23.44
CA THR A 378 -13.01 -44.56 -23.28
C THR A 378 -11.85 -45.30 -22.61
N GLY A 379 -10.61 -44.99 -23.01
CA GLY A 379 -9.40 -45.58 -22.43
C GLY A 379 -9.25 -45.23 -20.94
N TRP A 380 -9.57 -43.98 -20.57
CA TRP A 380 -9.63 -43.53 -19.19
C TRP A 380 -10.64 -44.34 -18.37
N ALA A 381 -11.90 -44.44 -18.82
CA ALA A 381 -12.94 -45.19 -18.12
C ALA A 381 -12.57 -46.67 -17.93
N ILE A 382 -12.06 -47.33 -18.98
CA ILE A 382 -11.57 -48.72 -18.91
C ILE A 382 -10.43 -48.84 -17.91
N SER A 383 -9.45 -47.94 -17.97
CA SER A 383 -8.33 -47.97 -17.05
C SER A 383 -8.83 -47.90 -15.60
N MET A 384 -9.90 -47.11 -15.33
CA MET A 384 -10.48 -46.93 -13.97
C MET A 384 -11.27 -48.16 -13.50
N GLY A 385 -11.39 -49.18 -14.34
CA GLY A 385 -12.09 -50.43 -14.05
C GLY A 385 -13.55 -50.44 -14.52
N PHE A 386 -14.01 -49.40 -15.21
CA PHE A 386 -15.38 -49.35 -15.75
C PHE A 386 -15.44 -50.04 -17.11
N THR A 387 -15.94 -51.27 -17.11
CA THR A 387 -15.92 -52.19 -18.26
C THR A 387 -17.28 -52.43 -18.92
N ASP A 388 -18.36 -51.85 -18.38
CA ASP A 388 -19.66 -51.81 -19.06
C ASP A 388 -19.53 -51.01 -20.37
N ASP A 389 -20.18 -51.47 -21.44
CA ASP A 389 -20.04 -50.89 -22.78
C ASP A 389 -20.49 -49.41 -22.87
N ALA A 390 -21.22 -48.90 -21.87
CA ALA A 390 -21.56 -47.49 -21.75
C ALA A 390 -20.35 -46.57 -21.46
N ASN A 391 -19.17 -47.12 -21.21
CA ASN A 391 -17.89 -46.38 -21.08
C ASN A 391 -17.39 -45.75 -22.39
N GLY A 392 -18.16 -45.82 -23.47
CA GLY A 392 -17.80 -45.35 -24.82
C GLY A 392 -17.60 -46.48 -25.83
N VAL A 393 -17.36 -47.72 -25.39
CA VAL A 393 -17.16 -48.87 -26.29
C VAL A 393 -18.37 -49.12 -27.20
N TRP A 394 -19.59 -48.98 -26.70
CA TRP A 394 -20.79 -49.16 -27.51
C TRP A 394 -20.90 -48.16 -28.67
N ALA A 395 -20.50 -46.91 -28.42
CA ALA A 395 -20.62 -45.81 -29.38
C ALA A 395 -19.41 -45.69 -30.32
N TYR A 396 -18.20 -45.91 -29.78
CA TYR A 396 -16.93 -45.57 -30.43
C TYR A 396 -16.01 -46.78 -30.63
N GLY A 397 -16.36 -47.95 -30.09
CA GLY A 397 -15.54 -49.15 -30.13
C GLY A 397 -14.42 -49.16 -29.10
N TYR A 398 -13.68 -50.26 -29.05
CA TYR A 398 -12.54 -50.39 -28.13
C TYR A 398 -11.37 -49.49 -28.57
N PRO A 399 -10.79 -48.69 -27.65
CA PRO A 399 -9.60 -47.93 -27.94
C PRO A 399 -8.36 -48.85 -28.05
N PRO A 400 -7.31 -48.44 -28.77
CA PRO A 400 -6.03 -49.15 -28.75
C PRO A 400 -5.46 -49.23 -27.33
N GLN A 401 -4.73 -50.31 -27.01
CA GLN A 401 -4.12 -50.50 -25.69
C GLN A 401 -3.22 -49.32 -25.28
N SER A 402 -2.55 -48.68 -26.25
CA SER A 402 -1.71 -47.50 -25.99
C SER A 402 -2.49 -46.32 -25.38
N TYR A 403 -3.77 -46.15 -25.70
CA TYR A 403 -4.62 -45.11 -25.10
C TYR A 403 -5.03 -45.48 -23.67
N ILE A 404 -5.33 -46.75 -23.41
CA ILE A 404 -5.64 -47.25 -22.05
C ILE A 404 -4.42 -47.08 -21.14
N ASP A 405 -3.24 -47.46 -21.64
CA ASP A 405 -1.98 -47.34 -20.88
C ASP A 405 -1.60 -45.87 -20.64
N ALA A 406 -1.79 -44.99 -21.64
CA ALA A 406 -1.55 -43.55 -21.50
C ALA A 406 -2.52 -42.92 -20.48
N ALA A 407 -3.81 -43.22 -20.57
CA ALA A 407 -4.81 -42.72 -19.63
C ALA A 407 -4.58 -43.26 -18.20
N ALA A 408 -4.13 -44.51 -18.05
CA ALA A 408 -3.74 -45.05 -16.75
C ALA A 408 -2.54 -44.31 -16.15
N GLY A 409 -1.59 -43.88 -16.98
CA GLY A 409 -0.40 -43.13 -16.55
C GLY A 409 -0.64 -41.65 -16.26
N CYS A 410 -1.80 -41.10 -16.65
CA CYS A 410 -2.22 -39.72 -16.40
C CYS A 410 -2.70 -39.48 -14.94
N ARG A 411 -3.09 -40.54 -14.24
CA ARG A 411 -3.44 -40.49 -12.81
C ARG A 411 -2.23 -40.24 -11.93
#